data_AF-A0A2E7L6R1-F1
#
_entry.id   AF-A0A2E7L6R1-F1
#
_cell.length_a   1.000
_cell.length_b   1.000
_cell.length_c   1.000
_cell.angle_alpha   90.00
_cell.angle_beta   90.00
_cell.angle_gamma   90.00
#
_symmetry.space_group_name_H-M   'P 1'
#
loop_
_entity.id
_entity.type
_entity.pdbx_description
1 polymer ?
#
loop_
_entity_poly.entity_id
_entity_poly.type
_entity_poly.pdbx_seq_one_letter_code
_entity_poly.pdbx_strand_id
1 'polypeptide(L)'
;MAQGVVVSSLWPMNYHEAPAKAADEWFGLLSSRPRCSKNVEAHERMMLRTKPVLAVALFSMLLWTPALPAAPPEEKHKLAATSLVDVDADFAFQGEYLGRMPGRGFRRSSLGLQVIAMGDGAFTAVLLTGGLPGAGWDRTTRHALAGNRKEGVVTLASTQWSASVHDGHATIHDSGGGVVTVLNKIHRVSTTLGARPAAGATVLFDGTGVEHWQDAKVTEDGLLMAGVMTQMPVQDFYLHLEFRTPYMPYARGQARANSGVYIQRRYEVQILDSFGLKGVHNECGGLYRQQEPDVNMCLPPLSWQTYDIQFTAAQWNAAGEKTANARLTVLHNGEPIHRNRELSNKTGAGKPEGPEPLPIYLQDHGNPVQFRNIWLSVDPVMALPSQRCRLLRWGLLRRR
;
A
#
# COMPACT_ATOMS: atom_id res chain seq x y z
N MET A 1 -42.88 -4.64 58.72
CA MET A 1 -43.06 -3.19 58.58
C MET A 1 -42.05 -2.74 57.52
N ALA A 2 -42.46 -2.45 56.28
CA ALA A 2 -43.21 -1.26 55.82
C ALA A 2 -42.25 -0.05 55.66
N GLN A 3 -42.33 0.83 54.64
CA GLN A 3 -43.05 0.90 53.34
C GLN A 3 -42.55 2.15 52.57
N GLY A 4 -42.96 2.37 51.31
CA GLY A 4 -42.84 3.67 50.59
C GLY A 4 -41.57 3.83 49.74
N VAL A 5 -41.52 3.77 48.39
CA VAL A 5 -42.44 4.09 47.26
C VAL A 5 -42.45 5.58 46.83
N VAL A 6 -42.62 5.82 45.52
CA VAL A 6 -42.77 7.09 44.73
C VAL A 6 -41.47 7.60 44.07
N VAL A 7 -41.34 7.84 42.74
CA VAL A 7 -42.13 7.39 41.55
C VAL A 7 -41.28 7.36 40.22
N SER A 8 -41.81 7.79 39.08
CA SER A 8 -41.44 7.53 37.66
C SER A 8 -40.75 8.73 36.94
N SER A 9 -40.15 8.60 35.73
CA SER A 9 -40.92 8.54 34.46
C SER A 9 -40.10 8.29 33.16
N LEU A 10 -40.73 7.52 32.25
CA LEU A 10 -40.73 7.57 30.78
C LEU A 10 -39.45 7.33 29.91
N TRP A 11 -39.49 6.17 29.24
CA TRP A 11 -38.88 5.82 27.92
C TRP A 11 -39.86 6.18 26.76
N PRO A 12 -39.64 5.86 25.45
CA PRO A 12 -38.45 5.36 24.73
C PRO A 12 -38.08 6.17 23.45
N MET A 13 -36.97 5.82 22.78
CA MET A 13 -36.94 5.79 21.29
C MET A 13 -36.06 4.64 20.78
N ASN A 14 -36.58 3.90 19.81
CA ASN A 14 -35.91 2.77 19.16
C ASN A 14 -35.06 3.26 17.96
N TYR A 15 -33.97 2.55 17.67
CA TYR A 15 -33.33 2.58 16.35
C TYR A 15 -33.54 1.23 15.66
N HIS A 16 -34.05 1.26 14.43
CA HIS A 16 -34.15 0.11 13.52
C HIS A 16 -33.44 0.43 12.19
N GLU A 17 -33.19 -0.62 11.40
CA GLU A 17 -32.25 -0.64 10.28
C GLU A 17 -32.83 -0.07 8.96
N ALA A 18 -31.91 0.43 8.11
CA ALA A 18 -31.76 0.36 6.62
C ALA A 18 -32.96 0.10 5.66
N PRO A 19 -32.83 0.26 4.31
CA PRO A 19 -31.71 0.81 3.49
C PRO A 19 -32.14 1.95 2.52
N ALA A 20 -31.17 2.56 1.84
CA ALA A 20 -31.43 3.51 0.75
C ALA A 20 -31.64 2.81 -0.62
N LYS A 21 -32.54 3.35 -1.45
CA LYS A 21 -32.74 2.98 -2.86
C LYS A 21 -32.68 4.21 -3.78
N ALA A 22 -32.34 3.93 -5.04
CA ALA A 22 -32.09 4.82 -6.16
C ALA A 22 -33.07 5.99 -6.40
N ALA A 23 -32.56 7.02 -7.08
CA ALA A 23 -33.33 7.97 -7.87
C ALA A 23 -32.56 8.29 -9.17
N ASP A 24 -33.18 7.94 -10.31
CA ASP A 24 -32.80 8.36 -11.66
C ASP A 24 -33.81 9.41 -12.16
N GLU A 25 -33.49 10.06 -13.28
CA GLU A 25 -34.32 11.05 -14.01
C GLU A 25 -34.47 12.41 -13.27
N TRP A 26 -34.51 13.58 -13.90
CA TRP A 26 -35.16 14.00 -15.14
C TRP A 26 -34.41 15.17 -15.82
N PHE A 27 -34.48 15.27 -17.16
CA PHE A 27 -35.08 16.44 -17.84
C PHE A 27 -35.04 16.30 -19.38
N GLY A 28 -36.15 16.58 -20.05
CA GLY A 28 -36.23 16.57 -21.52
C GLY A 28 -37.33 17.44 -22.12
N LEU A 29 -36.90 18.26 -23.08
CA LEU A 29 -37.65 18.77 -24.25
C LEU A 29 -38.76 19.84 -24.11
N LEU A 30 -38.50 20.94 -24.85
CA LEU A 30 -39.39 21.63 -25.83
C LEU A 30 -40.60 22.45 -25.31
N SER A 31 -41.12 23.47 -26.02
CA SER A 31 -40.59 24.36 -27.08
C SER A 31 -41.58 25.50 -27.38
N SER A 32 -41.14 26.62 -27.98
CA SER A 32 -41.83 27.31 -29.10
C SER A 32 -41.10 28.60 -29.55
N ARG A 33 -41.19 28.93 -30.85
CA ARG A 33 -40.69 30.15 -31.53
C ARG A 33 -41.91 31.07 -31.87
N PRO A 34 -41.92 32.10 -32.78
CA PRO A 34 -40.87 32.70 -33.65
C PRO A 34 -40.95 34.25 -33.89
N ARG A 35 -40.17 34.72 -34.90
CA ARG A 35 -40.24 35.99 -35.70
C ARG A 35 -39.47 37.24 -35.17
N CYS A 36 -38.88 38.13 -36.00
CA CYS A 36 -38.72 38.19 -37.47
C CYS A 36 -37.59 39.15 -37.98
N SER A 37 -36.94 38.81 -39.11
CA SER A 37 -36.36 39.74 -40.13
C SER A 37 -35.14 40.61 -39.76
N LYS A 38 -34.28 41.13 -40.67
CA LYS A 38 -34.39 41.43 -42.12
C LYS A 38 -32.99 41.68 -42.77
N ASN A 39 -32.82 41.40 -44.08
CA ASN A 39 -31.97 42.12 -45.09
C ASN A 39 -30.41 42.10 -45.00
N VAL A 40 -29.58 42.21 -46.08
CA VAL A 40 -29.75 42.19 -47.57
C VAL A 40 -28.36 42.09 -48.30
N GLU A 41 -28.29 41.42 -49.47
CA GLU A 41 -27.40 41.62 -50.68
C GLU A 41 -25.85 41.73 -50.58
N ALA A 42 -25.01 41.57 -51.63
CA ALA A 42 -25.10 40.88 -52.95
C ALA A 42 -23.67 40.70 -53.56
N HIS A 43 -23.59 40.03 -54.74
CA HIS A 43 -22.38 39.71 -55.51
C HIS A 43 -21.75 40.89 -56.29
N GLU A 44 -20.47 40.74 -56.68
CA GLU A 44 -19.99 41.21 -57.99
C GLU A 44 -18.92 40.28 -58.62
N ARG A 45 -18.73 40.36 -59.94
CA ARG A 45 -17.80 39.55 -60.78
C ARG A 45 -16.89 40.47 -61.59
N MET A 46 -15.64 40.08 -61.88
CA MET A 46 -15.02 40.40 -63.20
C MET A 46 -13.86 39.46 -63.60
N MET A 47 -13.53 39.43 -64.90
CA MET A 47 -12.64 38.44 -65.52
C MET A 47 -11.25 38.99 -65.96
N LEU A 48 -10.26 38.09 -65.92
CA LEU A 48 -9.14 37.88 -66.88
C LEU A 48 -8.46 39.08 -67.61
N ARG A 49 -7.12 39.19 -67.46
CA ARG A 49 -6.21 39.28 -68.63
C ARG A 49 -4.72 38.93 -68.34
N THR A 50 -4.20 38.09 -69.24
CA THR A 50 -2.83 37.59 -69.51
C THR A 50 -1.58 38.45 -69.20
N LYS A 51 -0.47 37.81 -68.78
CA LYS A 51 0.79 37.63 -69.56
C LYS A 51 1.82 36.70 -68.84
N PRO A 52 2.81 36.08 -69.54
CA PRO A 52 3.64 34.99 -68.99
C PRO A 52 5.11 35.37 -68.68
N VAL A 53 5.76 34.66 -67.75
CA VAL A 53 7.23 34.58 -67.59
C VAL A 53 7.64 33.16 -67.18
N LEU A 54 8.79 32.69 -67.68
CA LEU A 54 9.36 31.36 -67.47
C LEU A 54 9.71 31.07 -66.00
N ALA A 55 9.59 29.80 -65.59
CA ALA A 55 10.27 29.25 -64.41
C ALA A 55 11.00 27.94 -64.79
N VAL A 56 12.24 27.79 -64.35
CA VAL A 56 13.16 26.70 -64.72
C VAL A 56 12.88 25.46 -63.87
N ALA A 57 12.90 24.28 -64.49
CA ALA A 57 12.79 23.01 -63.79
C ALA A 57 14.14 22.58 -63.18
N LEU A 58 14.12 22.19 -61.90
CA LEU A 58 15.23 21.52 -61.21
C LEU A 58 14.69 20.25 -60.55
N PHE A 59 15.26 19.11 -60.93
CA PHE A 59 14.77 17.78 -60.55
C PHE A 59 15.55 17.27 -59.33
N SER A 60 14.94 17.27 -58.15
CA SER A 60 15.54 16.73 -56.92
C SER A 60 14.93 15.37 -56.56
N MET A 61 15.72 14.30 -56.69
CA MET A 61 15.33 12.98 -56.18
C MET A 61 15.33 12.98 -54.65
N LEU A 62 14.15 12.90 -54.03
CA LEU A 62 14.05 12.54 -52.62
C LEU A 62 14.12 11.01 -52.48
N LEU A 63 15.13 10.53 -51.76
CA LEU A 63 15.14 9.16 -51.25
C LEU A 63 14.17 9.07 -50.06
N TRP A 64 13.10 8.29 -50.22
CA TRP A 64 12.07 8.14 -49.19
C TRP A 64 12.46 7.00 -48.24
N THR A 65 13.11 7.34 -47.13
CA THR A 65 13.32 6.39 -46.03
C THR A 65 11.99 6.16 -45.31
N PRO A 66 11.48 4.91 -45.19
CA PRO A 66 10.28 4.65 -44.41
C PRO A 66 10.59 4.93 -42.93
N ALA A 67 9.88 5.90 -42.35
CA ALA A 67 9.95 6.11 -40.91
C ALA A 67 9.37 4.87 -40.21
N LEU A 68 10.15 4.27 -39.30
CA LEU A 68 9.61 3.28 -38.36
C LEU A 68 8.48 3.95 -37.57
N PRO A 69 7.30 3.31 -37.42
CA PRO A 69 6.25 3.87 -36.60
C PRO A 69 6.77 4.03 -35.18
N ALA A 70 6.61 5.22 -34.62
CA ALA A 70 6.91 5.47 -33.22
C ALA A 70 6.10 4.49 -32.35
N ALA A 71 6.73 3.94 -31.31
CA ALA A 71 6.02 3.11 -30.34
C ALA A 71 4.79 3.87 -29.82
N PRO A 72 3.65 3.19 -29.61
CA PRO A 72 2.45 3.85 -29.11
C PRO A 72 2.75 4.53 -27.77
N PRO A 73 2.20 5.74 -27.51
CA PRO A 73 2.48 6.45 -26.28
C PRO A 73 2.04 5.62 -25.08
N GLU A 74 2.99 5.32 -24.21
CA GLU A 74 2.80 4.51 -23.01
C GLU A 74 1.76 5.18 -22.09
N GLU A 75 0.71 4.44 -21.72
CA GLU A 75 -0.34 4.94 -20.82
C GLU A 75 0.21 5.10 -19.39
N LYS A 76 0.87 6.23 -19.12
CA LYS A 76 1.52 6.56 -17.84
C LYS A 76 0.68 6.22 -16.61
N HIS A 77 -0.64 6.42 -16.68
CA HIS A 77 -1.59 6.09 -15.61
C HIS A 77 -1.66 4.60 -15.20
N LYS A 78 -0.97 3.70 -15.91
CA LYS A 78 -0.87 2.26 -15.61
C LYS A 78 0.52 1.83 -15.11
N LEU A 79 1.45 2.75 -14.83
CA LEU A 79 2.80 2.41 -14.38
C LEU A 79 2.77 1.51 -13.12
N ALA A 80 3.36 0.32 -13.25
CA ALA A 80 3.48 -0.70 -12.20
C ALA A 80 4.86 -1.36 -12.25
N ALA A 81 5.90 -0.55 -12.05
CA ALA A 81 7.30 -0.98 -12.10
C ALA A 81 7.60 -2.01 -11.00
N THR A 82 8.25 -3.12 -11.36
CA THR A 82 8.74 -4.15 -10.43
C THR A 82 10.26 -4.11 -10.23
N SER A 83 10.97 -3.35 -11.07
CA SER A 83 12.41 -3.13 -10.99
C SER A 83 12.76 -1.64 -10.93
N LEU A 84 14.03 -1.33 -10.62
CA LEU A 84 14.55 0.04 -10.60
C LEU A 84 14.85 0.61 -11.99
N VAL A 85 14.82 -0.19 -13.06
CA VAL A 85 15.02 0.34 -14.43
C VAL A 85 13.71 0.83 -15.06
N ASP A 86 12.56 0.42 -14.52
CA ASP A 86 11.23 0.77 -15.02
C ASP A 86 10.59 1.97 -14.27
N VAL A 87 11.29 2.57 -13.30
CA VAL A 87 10.74 3.68 -12.51
C VAL A 87 10.90 5.03 -13.20
N ASP A 88 9.97 5.94 -12.91
CA ASP A 88 10.08 7.34 -13.31
C ASP A 88 11.06 8.16 -12.44
N ALA A 89 11.28 9.41 -12.83
CA ALA A 89 12.15 10.34 -12.11
C ALA A 89 11.63 10.74 -10.70
N ASP A 90 10.37 10.47 -10.36
CA ASP A 90 9.82 10.79 -9.04
C ASP A 90 10.28 9.79 -7.97
N PHE A 91 10.55 8.54 -8.37
CA PHE A 91 11.07 7.50 -7.47
C PHE A 91 12.38 7.89 -6.78
N ALA A 92 13.21 8.73 -7.41
CA ALA A 92 14.44 9.26 -6.82
C ALA A 92 14.21 10.00 -5.49
N PHE A 93 13.03 10.62 -5.30
CA PHE A 93 12.63 11.34 -4.10
C PHE A 93 11.77 10.49 -3.15
N GLN A 94 11.11 9.44 -3.66
CA GLN A 94 10.33 8.53 -2.82
C GLN A 94 11.21 7.78 -1.82
N GLY A 95 10.75 7.66 -0.58
CA GLY A 95 11.37 6.84 0.46
C GLY A 95 11.38 7.49 1.83
N GLU A 96 12.24 6.98 2.70
CA GLU A 96 12.37 7.44 4.08
C GLU A 96 13.57 8.36 4.27
N TYR A 97 13.39 9.41 5.07
CA TYR A 97 14.43 10.33 5.47
C TYR A 97 14.45 10.41 6.99
N LEU A 98 15.64 10.46 7.59
CA LEU A 98 15.84 10.51 9.03
C LEU A 98 16.92 11.53 9.40
N GLY A 99 16.65 12.32 10.44
CA GLY A 99 17.58 13.31 10.97
C GLY A 99 17.34 13.59 12.45
N ARG A 100 18.28 14.31 13.07
CA ARG A 100 18.19 14.70 14.49
C ARG A 100 17.53 16.06 14.63
N MET A 101 16.64 16.18 15.61
CA MET A 101 16.08 17.46 16.04
C MET A 101 16.98 18.10 17.11
N PRO A 102 17.23 19.42 17.04
CA PRO A 102 17.66 20.19 18.20
C PRO A 102 16.63 20.02 19.33
N GLY A 103 17.11 19.61 20.51
CA GLY A 103 16.26 19.40 21.69
C GLY A 103 16.57 20.41 22.79
N ARG A 104 15.59 20.65 23.67
CA ARG A 104 15.81 21.48 24.87
C ARG A 104 16.50 20.64 25.95
N GLY A 105 17.76 20.93 26.25
CA GLY A 105 18.59 20.18 27.20
C GLY A 105 19.17 18.88 26.61
N PHE A 106 19.48 17.90 27.46
CA PHE A 106 20.16 16.64 27.05
C PHE A 106 19.33 15.68 26.19
N ARG A 107 18.01 15.92 26.02
CA ARG A 107 17.13 15.05 25.22
C ARG A 107 17.22 15.39 23.73
N ARG A 108 18.10 14.70 23.01
CA ARG A 108 18.06 14.65 21.53
C ARG A 108 16.80 13.90 21.09
N SER A 109 16.05 14.49 20.15
CA SER A 109 14.94 13.82 19.46
C SER A 109 15.33 13.58 17.99
N SER A 110 14.53 12.81 17.26
CA SER A 110 14.69 12.62 15.80
C SER A 110 13.43 13.07 15.07
N LEU A 111 13.56 13.34 13.77
CA LEU A 111 12.46 13.50 12.84
C LEU A 111 12.59 12.43 11.75
N GLY A 112 11.50 11.71 11.51
CA GLY A 112 11.31 10.92 10.30
C GLY A 112 10.48 11.69 9.28
N LEU A 113 10.77 11.53 8.00
CA LEU A 113 9.91 11.97 6.90
C LEU A 113 9.75 10.81 5.93
N GLN A 114 8.51 10.44 5.62
CA GLN A 114 8.19 9.50 4.54
C GLN A 114 7.69 10.33 3.35
N VAL A 115 8.41 10.28 2.22
CA VAL A 115 8.07 11.02 0.98
C VAL A 115 7.49 10.04 -0.02
N ILE A 116 6.30 10.34 -0.55
CA ILE A 116 5.50 9.47 -1.41
C ILE A 116 5.27 10.17 -2.75
N ALA A 117 5.75 9.55 -3.82
CA ALA A 117 5.52 10.00 -5.18
C ALA A 117 4.07 9.69 -5.59
N MET A 118 3.44 10.66 -6.25
CA MET A 118 2.02 10.62 -6.63
C MET A 118 1.81 10.65 -8.16
N GLY A 119 2.91 10.62 -8.93
CA GLY A 119 2.92 10.68 -10.40
C GLY A 119 3.00 12.11 -10.92
N ASP A 120 3.50 12.26 -12.16
CA ASP A 120 3.63 13.54 -12.87
C ASP A 120 4.29 14.69 -12.07
N GLY A 121 5.22 14.37 -11.17
CA GLY A 121 5.91 15.34 -10.32
C GLY A 121 5.14 15.75 -9.06
N ALA A 122 3.96 15.19 -8.79
CA ALA A 122 3.22 15.44 -7.55
C ALA A 122 3.72 14.55 -6.40
N PHE A 123 3.71 15.10 -5.18
CA PHE A 123 4.20 14.41 -3.97
C PHE A 123 3.29 14.66 -2.77
N THR A 124 3.21 13.66 -1.90
CA THR A 124 2.78 13.82 -0.51
C THR A 124 3.90 13.38 0.42
N ALA A 125 3.88 13.84 1.67
CA ALA A 125 4.79 13.35 2.69
C ALA A 125 4.15 13.34 4.08
N VAL A 126 4.71 12.53 4.97
CA VAL A 126 4.34 12.52 6.39
C VAL A 126 5.58 12.76 7.24
N LEU A 127 5.58 13.87 7.98
CA LEU A 127 6.60 14.22 8.96
C LEU A 127 6.21 13.66 10.33
N LEU A 128 7.16 12.99 10.98
CA LEU A 128 6.96 12.11 12.13
C LEU A 128 7.93 12.45 13.27
N THR A 129 7.40 12.81 14.45
CA THR A 129 8.22 13.18 15.62
C THR A 129 8.75 11.94 16.36
N GLY A 130 10.01 12.01 16.78
CA GLY A 130 10.73 10.91 17.44
C GLY A 130 11.50 10.01 16.46
N GLY A 131 11.08 9.91 15.20
CA GLY A 131 11.72 9.10 14.17
C GLY A 131 10.73 8.50 13.18
N LEU A 132 11.07 7.34 12.60
CA LEU A 132 10.25 6.59 11.64
C LEU A 132 9.47 5.45 12.32
N PRO A 133 8.47 4.82 11.67
CA PRO A 133 7.74 3.68 12.23
C PRO A 133 8.70 2.53 12.54
N GLY A 134 8.63 1.98 13.76
CA GLY A 134 9.58 0.98 14.27
C GLY A 134 11.00 1.52 14.57
N ALA A 135 11.25 2.81 14.36
CA ALA A 135 12.55 3.46 14.52
C ALA A 135 12.42 4.84 15.19
N GLY A 136 11.83 4.86 16.38
CA GLY A 136 11.78 6.02 17.28
C GLY A 136 10.53 6.90 17.20
N TRP A 137 9.67 6.74 16.18
CA TRP A 137 8.41 7.49 16.08
C TRP A 137 7.56 7.37 17.37
N ASP A 138 7.01 8.50 17.83
CA ASP A 138 6.18 8.61 19.03
C ASP A 138 4.79 7.93 18.93
N ARG A 139 4.47 7.35 17.77
CA ARG A 139 3.18 6.71 17.42
C ARG A 139 1.96 7.64 17.43
N THR A 140 2.14 8.96 17.50
CA THR A 140 1.03 9.92 17.58
C THR A 140 1.18 11.08 16.59
N THR A 141 2.36 11.71 16.51
CA THR A 141 2.58 12.89 15.69
C THR A 141 2.70 12.53 14.22
N ARG A 142 1.80 13.04 13.39
CA ARG A 142 1.82 12.94 11.93
C ARG A 142 1.42 14.28 11.32
N HIS A 143 2.34 14.98 10.68
CA HIS A 143 2.01 16.15 9.87
C HIS A 143 2.00 15.72 8.40
N ALA A 144 0.85 15.85 7.74
CA ALA A 144 0.74 15.63 6.30
C ALA A 144 1.22 16.88 5.54
N LEU A 145 2.08 16.67 4.55
CA LEU A 145 2.53 17.69 3.61
C LEU A 145 2.16 17.26 2.19
N ALA A 146 1.92 18.23 1.31
CA ALA A 146 1.71 18.02 -0.11
C ALA A 146 2.51 19.04 -0.92
N GLY A 147 2.80 18.72 -2.17
CA GLY A 147 3.54 19.61 -3.04
C GLY A 147 4.02 18.94 -4.33
N ASN A 148 5.00 19.54 -4.98
CA ASN A 148 5.39 19.16 -6.34
C ASN A 148 6.91 19.28 -6.56
N ARG A 149 7.40 18.59 -7.58
CA ARG A 149 8.77 18.70 -8.12
C ARG A 149 8.86 19.82 -9.14
N LYS A 150 9.86 20.70 -8.98
CA LYS A 150 10.25 21.70 -9.98
C LYS A 150 11.78 21.79 -10.00
N GLU A 151 12.38 21.80 -11.19
CA GLU A 151 13.83 22.04 -11.37
C GLU A 151 14.73 21.12 -10.51
N GLY A 152 14.33 19.86 -10.31
CA GLY A 152 15.08 18.87 -9.53
C GLY A 152 14.86 18.92 -8.01
N VAL A 153 14.03 19.84 -7.51
CA VAL A 153 13.68 19.95 -6.08
C VAL A 153 12.21 19.62 -5.88
N VAL A 154 11.89 18.80 -4.88
CA VAL A 154 10.52 18.59 -4.41
C VAL A 154 10.25 19.52 -3.24
N THR A 155 9.30 20.44 -3.41
CA THR A 155 8.85 21.35 -2.35
C THR A 155 7.54 20.85 -1.78
N LEU A 156 7.51 20.60 -0.47
CA LEU A 156 6.37 20.08 0.29
C LEU A 156 5.94 21.12 1.33
N ALA A 157 4.64 21.31 1.53
CA ALA A 157 4.11 22.26 2.49
C ALA A 157 2.86 21.76 3.22
N SER A 158 2.63 22.36 4.39
CA SER A 158 1.45 22.28 5.24
C SER A 158 1.27 23.65 5.92
N THR A 159 0.29 23.80 6.81
CA THR A 159 0.08 25.05 7.57
C THR A 159 1.15 25.34 8.63
N GLN A 160 1.93 24.34 9.04
CA GLN A 160 2.89 24.43 10.16
C GLN A 160 4.34 24.12 9.77
N TRP A 161 4.52 23.35 8.71
CA TRP A 161 5.80 22.79 8.28
C TRP A 161 5.93 22.85 6.77
N SER A 162 7.13 23.10 6.28
CA SER A 162 7.50 22.84 4.89
C SER A 162 8.82 22.05 4.81
N ALA A 163 9.05 21.41 3.67
CA ALA A 163 10.27 20.67 3.40
C ALA A 163 10.72 20.88 1.95
N SER A 164 12.03 21.04 1.75
CA SER A 164 12.66 21.03 0.42
C SER A 164 13.52 19.77 0.30
N VAL A 165 13.24 18.93 -0.70
CA VAL A 165 13.88 17.62 -0.88
C VAL A 165 14.63 17.58 -2.21
N HIS A 166 15.94 17.35 -2.15
CA HIS A 166 16.82 17.17 -3.31
C HIS A 166 18.08 16.40 -2.91
N ASP A 167 18.75 15.74 -3.86
CA ASP A 167 20.07 15.08 -3.67
C ASP A 167 20.15 14.12 -2.46
N GLY A 168 19.05 13.44 -2.13
CA GLY A 168 18.99 12.55 -0.96
C GLY A 168 18.89 13.26 0.40
N HIS A 169 18.63 14.56 0.44
CA HIS A 169 18.45 15.36 1.64
C HIS A 169 17.04 15.98 1.68
N ALA A 170 16.50 16.21 2.87
CA ALA A 170 15.25 16.92 3.11
C ALA A 170 15.45 17.99 4.19
N THR A 171 15.47 19.26 3.79
CA THR A 171 15.58 20.40 4.71
C THR A 171 14.19 20.74 5.23
N ILE A 172 13.99 20.69 6.54
CA ILE A 172 12.71 20.94 7.21
C ILE A 172 12.68 22.38 7.73
N HIS A 173 11.57 23.08 7.49
CA HIS A 173 11.33 24.45 7.95
C HIS A 173 10.08 24.53 8.83
N ASP A 174 10.10 25.44 9.80
CA ASP A 174 8.93 25.81 10.61
C ASP A 174 8.00 26.80 9.89
N SER A 175 6.91 27.19 10.56
CA SER A 175 5.93 28.14 10.03
C SER A 175 6.44 29.58 9.87
N GLY A 176 7.62 29.91 10.42
CA GLY A 176 8.34 31.16 10.17
C GLY A 176 9.33 31.08 9.01
N GLY A 177 9.46 29.91 8.37
CA GLY A 177 10.46 29.63 7.33
C GLY A 177 11.86 29.28 7.86
N GLY A 178 12.03 29.26 9.19
CA GLY A 178 13.30 28.94 9.84
C GLY A 178 13.69 27.48 9.60
N VAL A 179 14.95 27.23 9.23
CA VAL A 179 15.47 25.86 9.07
C VAL A 179 15.56 25.20 10.44
N VAL A 180 14.83 24.10 10.62
CA VAL A 180 14.78 23.33 11.87
C VAL A 180 15.83 22.22 11.89
N THR A 181 15.94 21.47 10.79
CA THR A 181 16.95 20.41 10.62
C THR A 181 17.04 19.94 9.17
N VAL A 182 18.06 19.13 8.85
CA VAL A 182 18.19 18.40 7.59
C VAL A 182 18.11 16.90 7.88
N LEU A 183 17.23 16.20 7.16
CA LEU A 183 17.07 14.76 7.21
C LEU A 183 17.80 14.14 6.01
N ASN A 184 18.44 12.99 6.20
CA ASN A 184 19.12 12.26 5.13
C ASN A 184 18.25 11.09 4.68
N LYS A 185 18.20 10.80 3.37
CA LYS A 185 17.52 9.62 2.82
C LYS A 185 18.18 8.37 3.37
N ILE A 186 17.39 7.42 3.85
CA ILE A 186 17.86 6.13 4.34
C ILE A 186 17.14 4.99 3.62
N HIS A 187 17.81 3.85 3.54
CA HIS A 187 17.21 2.60 3.08
C HIS A 187 17.23 1.61 4.25
N ARG A 188 16.06 1.35 4.83
CA ARG A 188 15.90 0.31 5.87
C ARG A 188 15.60 -1.03 5.23
N VAL A 189 16.08 -2.09 5.85
CA VAL A 189 15.77 -3.49 5.49
C VAL A 189 15.10 -4.18 6.68
N SER A 190 14.26 -5.19 6.39
CA SER A 190 13.68 -6.01 7.44
C SER A 190 14.76 -6.71 8.28
N THR A 191 14.52 -6.83 9.59
CA THR A 191 15.41 -7.58 10.49
C THR A 191 15.25 -9.10 10.39
N THR A 192 14.23 -9.58 9.67
CA THR A 192 14.03 -11.00 9.32
C THR A 192 14.27 -11.27 7.83
N LEU A 193 14.78 -10.31 7.06
CA LEU A 193 15.12 -10.51 5.64
C LEU A 193 16.16 -11.62 5.47
N GLY A 194 15.92 -12.57 4.57
CA GLY A 194 16.78 -13.73 4.37
C GLY A 194 16.79 -14.70 5.56
N ALA A 195 15.74 -14.71 6.40
CA ALA A 195 15.62 -15.66 7.49
C ALA A 195 15.63 -17.08 6.92
N ARG A 196 16.61 -17.88 7.37
CA ARG A 196 16.75 -19.29 6.97
C ARG A 196 15.55 -20.09 7.49
N PRO A 197 15.09 -21.11 6.73
CA PRO A 197 14.12 -22.08 7.23
C PRO A 197 14.50 -22.63 8.59
N ALA A 198 13.51 -22.70 9.50
CA ALA A 198 13.69 -23.38 10.78
C ALA A 198 13.99 -24.88 10.55
N ALA A 199 14.64 -25.52 11.52
CA ALA A 199 14.95 -26.95 11.42
C ALA A 199 13.65 -27.77 11.32
N GLY A 200 13.48 -28.54 10.25
CA GLY A 200 12.26 -29.29 9.97
C GLY A 200 11.13 -28.48 9.30
N ALA A 201 11.35 -27.21 8.95
CA ALA A 201 10.39 -26.44 8.16
C ALA A 201 10.29 -26.96 6.71
N THR A 202 9.09 -26.95 6.15
CA THR A 202 8.85 -27.10 4.72
C THR A 202 9.23 -25.80 4.01
N VAL A 203 10.22 -25.86 3.12
CA VAL A 203 10.50 -24.77 2.19
C VAL A 203 9.41 -24.78 1.13
N LEU A 204 8.58 -23.74 1.09
CA LEU A 204 7.51 -23.63 0.10
C LEU A 204 8.02 -23.00 -1.20
N PHE A 205 8.95 -22.04 -1.12
CA PHE A 205 9.59 -21.43 -2.29
C PHE A 205 10.92 -20.74 -1.93
N ASP A 206 12.01 -21.17 -2.56
CA ASP A 206 13.35 -20.55 -2.45
C ASP A 206 13.91 -20.03 -3.79
N GLY A 207 13.13 -20.13 -4.87
CA GLY A 207 13.53 -19.82 -6.24
C GLY A 207 13.93 -21.04 -7.09
N THR A 208 14.03 -22.24 -6.51
CA THR A 208 14.46 -23.45 -7.24
C THR A 208 13.31 -24.36 -7.70
N GLY A 209 12.14 -24.27 -7.07
CA GLY A 209 10.99 -25.16 -7.31
C GLY A 209 9.64 -24.50 -7.03
N VAL A 210 8.56 -25.14 -7.50
CA VAL A 210 7.16 -24.69 -7.34
C VAL A 210 6.20 -25.85 -7.00
N GLU A 211 6.73 -27.03 -6.70
CA GLU A 211 6.02 -28.28 -6.40
C GLU A 211 5.11 -28.22 -5.17
N HIS A 212 5.26 -27.19 -4.33
CA HIS A 212 4.36 -26.93 -3.21
C HIS A 212 3.18 -26.01 -3.56
N TRP A 213 3.08 -25.54 -4.80
CA TRP A 213 2.08 -24.56 -5.26
C TRP A 213 1.17 -25.11 -6.36
N GLN A 214 -0.01 -24.49 -6.46
CA GLN A 214 -0.98 -24.58 -7.53
C GLN A 214 -0.92 -23.25 -8.30
N ASP A 215 -1.11 -23.30 -9.63
CA ASP A 215 -1.14 -22.15 -10.54
C ASP A 215 0.12 -21.25 -10.52
N ALA A 216 1.26 -21.82 -10.11
CA ALA A 216 2.51 -21.10 -9.94
C ALA A 216 3.03 -20.45 -11.23
N LYS A 217 3.37 -19.16 -11.12
CA LYS A 217 4.10 -18.40 -12.14
C LYS A 217 5.35 -17.81 -11.51
N VAL A 218 6.48 -17.97 -12.19
CA VAL A 218 7.78 -17.46 -11.76
C VAL A 218 8.29 -16.48 -12.81
N THR A 219 8.86 -15.36 -12.37
CA THR A 219 9.48 -14.36 -13.24
C THR A 219 10.82 -14.84 -13.80
N GLU A 220 11.35 -14.13 -14.80
CA GLU A 220 12.69 -14.40 -15.36
C GLU A 220 13.81 -14.26 -14.30
N ASP A 221 13.63 -13.41 -13.28
CA ASP A 221 14.54 -13.24 -12.14
C ASP A 221 14.26 -14.21 -10.97
N GLY A 222 13.43 -15.24 -11.17
CA GLY A 222 13.24 -16.33 -10.21
C GLY A 222 12.33 -16.01 -9.03
N LEU A 223 11.42 -15.04 -9.16
CA LEU A 223 10.48 -14.64 -8.11
C LEU A 223 9.08 -15.22 -8.34
N LEU A 224 8.43 -15.68 -7.28
CA LEU A 224 7.07 -16.21 -7.33
C LEU A 224 6.08 -15.05 -7.47
N MET A 225 5.13 -15.15 -8.40
CA MET A 225 4.06 -14.17 -8.58
C MET A 225 2.86 -14.46 -7.66
N ALA A 226 2.07 -13.42 -7.40
CA ALA A 226 0.74 -13.55 -6.81
C ALA A 226 -0.21 -14.46 -7.63
N GLY A 227 -1.29 -14.93 -7.01
CA GLY A 227 -2.31 -15.78 -7.63
C GLY A 227 -2.13 -17.28 -7.37
N VAL A 228 -1.30 -17.62 -6.39
CA VAL A 228 -0.83 -19.00 -6.14
C VAL A 228 -1.35 -19.54 -4.82
N MET A 229 -1.58 -20.85 -4.76
CA MET A 229 -2.14 -21.53 -3.59
C MET A 229 -1.27 -22.72 -3.19
N THR A 230 -1.05 -22.95 -1.89
CA THR A 230 -0.31 -24.13 -1.46
C THR A 230 -1.07 -25.41 -1.84
N GLN A 231 -0.36 -26.49 -2.16
CA GLN A 231 -1.01 -27.79 -2.40
C GLN A 231 -1.52 -28.41 -1.10
N MET A 232 -0.75 -28.29 0.00
CA MET A 232 -1.17 -28.77 1.31
C MET A 232 -2.14 -27.81 1.99
N PRO A 233 -3.16 -28.34 2.72
CA PRO A 233 -3.90 -27.56 3.70
C PRO A 233 -3.04 -27.28 4.94
N VAL A 234 -3.38 -26.24 5.72
CA VAL A 234 -2.64 -25.86 6.92
C VAL A 234 -3.52 -25.85 8.18
N GLN A 235 -2.93 -26.22 9.31
CA GLN A 235 -3.50 -26.15 10.67
C GLN A 235 -2.76 -25.03 11.45
N ASP A 236 -2.31 -25.29 12.68
CA ASP A 236 -1.36 -24.45 13.40
C ASP A 236 0.00 -24.42 12.69
N PHE A 237 0.63 -23.26 12.60
CA PHE A 237 1.96 -23.10 12.00
C PHE A 237 2.67 -21.82 12.42
N TYR A 238 3.95 -21.76 12.06
CA TYR A 238 4.70 -20.53 11.84
C TYR A 238 5.12 -20.45 10.36
N LEU A 239 4.93 -19.28 9.74
CA LEU A 239 5.23 -19.00 8.34
C LEU A 239 6.16 -17.79 8.25
N HIS A 240 7.24 -17.93 7.49
CA HIS A 240 8.02 -16.81 6.98
C HIS A 240 7.75 -16.63 5.49
N LEU A 241 7.67 -15.39 5.03
CA LEU A 241 7.64 -15.04 3.61
C LEU A 241 8.25 -13.65 3.37
N GLU A 242 8.95 -13.51 2.25
CA GLU A 242 9.36 -12.20 1.72
C GLU A 242 8.44 -11.78 0.57
N PHE A 243 8.04 -10.51 0.55
CA PHE A 243 7.23 -9.91 -0.51
C PHE A 243 7.76 -8.54 -0.93
N ARG A 244 7.55 -8.18 -2.20
CA ARG A 244 7.90 -6.87 -2.78
C ARG A 244 6.68 -6.29 -3.50
N THR A 245 6.29 -5.08 -3.13
CA THR A 245 5.24 -4.32 -3.81
C THR A 245 5.83 -3.54 -4.99
N PRO A 246 5.16 -3.52 -6.16
CA PRO A 246 5.56 -2.67 -7.28
C PRO A 246 5.41 -1.18 -6.98
N TYR A 247 6.18 -0.35 -7.68
CA TYR A 247 6.01 1.10 -7.68
C TYR A 247 4.86 1.50 -8.60
N MET A 248 3.77 2.00 -8.00
CA MET A 248 2.53 2.37 -8.69
C MET A 248 2.12 3.81 -8.34
N PRO A 249 2.85 4.84 -8.81
CA PRO A 249 2.67 6.23 -8.36
C PRO A 249 1.30 6.83 -8.68
N TYR A 250 0.56 6.29 -9.66
CA TYR A 250 -0.78 6.75 -10.03
C TYR A 250 -1.92 6.04 -9.26
N ALA A 251 -1.66 4.87 -8.67
CA ALA A 251 -2.69 4.05 -8.02
C ALA A 251 -2.96 4.46 -6.57
N ARG A 252 -4.20 4.28 -6.09
CA ARG A 252 -4.64 4.68 -4.73
C ARG A 252 -5.51 3.60 -4.09
N GLY A 253 -5.55 3.61 -2.75
CA GLY A 253 -6.38 2.67 -1.97
C GLY A 253 -6.11 1.21 -2.36
N GLN A 254 -7.19 0.43 -2.48
CA GLN A 254 -7.13 -1.01 -2.83
C GLN A 254 -6.66 -1.31 -4.26
N ALA A 255 -6.38 -0.30 -5.09
CA ALA A 255 -5.78 -0.48 -6.41
C ALA A 255 -4.24 -0.35 -6.39
N ARG A 256 -3.63 0.01 -5.25
CA ARG A 256 -2.18 0.29 -5.15
C ARG A 256 -1.43 -0.92 -4.58
N ALA A 257 -0.94 -1.79 -5.47
CA ALA A 257 -0.12 -2.96 -5.12
C ALA A 257 -0.81 -3.93 -4.14
N ASN A 258 -2.10 -4.21 -4.37
CA ASN A 258 -2.92 -5.06 -3.52
C ASN A 258 -2.68 -6.56 -3.78
N SER A 259 -2.55 -7.31 -2.69
CA SER A 259 -2.43 -8.77 -2.60
C SER A 259 -2.75 -9.15 -1.15
N GLY A 260 -2.57 -10.41 -0.72
CA GLY A 260 -2.80 -10.77 0.66
C GLY A 260 -2.49 -12.23 0.97
N VAL A 261 -2.13 -12.52 2.21
CA VAL A 261 -1.84 -13.87 2.69
C VAL A 261 -3.10 -14.45 3.31
N TYR A 262 -3.87 -15.19 2.52
CA TYR A 262 -5.10 -15.85 2.93
C TYR A 262 -4.81 -17.22 3.57
N ILE A 263 -4.65 -17.22 4.89
CA ILE A 263 -4.51 -18.41 5.72
C ILE A 263 -5.81 -19.22 5.69
N GLN A 264 -5.72 -20.52 5.42
CA GLN A 264 -6.86 -21.41 5.21
C GLN A 264 -7.88 -20.87 4.18
N ARG A 265 -7.48 -20.01 3.25
CA ARG A 265 -8.40 -19.25 2.37
C ARG A 265 -9.47 -18.41 3.10
N ARG A 266 -9.33 -18.20 4.41
CA ARG A 266 -10.34 -17.64 5.34
C ARG A 266 -9.87 -16.31 5.96
N TYR A 267 -8.62 -16.26 6.39
CA TYR A 267 -8.07 -15.16 7.19
C TYR A 267 -6.90 -14.51 6.45
N GLU A 268 -7.08 -13.25 6.08
CA GLU A 268 -6.17 -12.43 5.28
C GLU A 268 -5.30 -11.59 6.22
N VAL A 269 -3.98 -11.74 6.09
CA VAL A 269 -3.03 -10.70 6.48
C VAL A 269 -2.76 -9.88 5.21
N GLN A 270 -3.25 -8.64 5.20
CA GLN A 270 -3.35 -7.82 3.98
C GLN A 270 -1.98 -7.41 3.43
N ILE A 271 -1.79 -7.42 2.11
CA ILE A 271 -0.60 -6.84 1.45
C ILE A 271 -1.03 -5.67 0.57
N LEU A 272 -0.47 -4.49 0.82
CA LEU A 272 -0.77 -3.28 0.05
C LEU A 272 0.47 -2.37 0.09
N ASP A 273 0.70 -1.53 -0.93
CA ASP A 273 1.63 -0.42 -0.77
C ASP A 273 0.96 0.66 0.08
N SER A 274 1.15 0.52 1.39
CA SER A 274 0.66 1.44 2.42
C SER A 274 1.74 2.37 2.94
N PHE A 275 2.84 2.56 2.20
CA PHE A 275 3.91 3.46 2.61
C PHE A 275 3.38 4.89 2.82
N GLY A 276 3.66 5.49 3.99
CA GLY A 276 3.13 6.80 4.38
C GLY A 276 1.66 6.82 4.83
N LEU A 277 0.89 5.73 4.70
CA LEU A 277 -0.52 5.67 5.13
C LEU A 277 -0.65 5.46 6.65
N LYS A 278 -1.89 5.45 7.17
CA LYS A 278 -2.17 5.37 8.63
C LYS A 278 -1.88 3.98 9.20
N GLY A 279 -2.09 2.92 8.41
CA GLY A 279 -2.19 1.54 8.86
C GLY A 279 -3.59 1.23 9.38
N VAL A 280 -4.63 1.36 8.53
CA VAL A 280 -6.00 0.93 8.88
C VAL A 280 -6.24 -0.55 8.54
N HIS A 281 -7.40 -1.10 8.93
CA HIS A 281 -7.70 -2.54 8.85
C HIS A 281 -7.68 -3.16 7.43
N ASN A 282 -7.71 -2.35 6.37
CA ASN A 282 -7.61 -2.78 4.96
C ASN A 282 -6.33 -2.27 4.26
N GLU A 283 -5.40 -1.70 5.02
CA GLU A 283 -4.04 -1.40 4.59
C GLU A 283 -3.09 -2.55 5.00
N CYS A 284 -1.83 -2.48 4.57
CA CYS A 284 -0.86 -3.56 4.75
C CYS A 284 -0.73 -4.01 6.21
N GLY A 285 -0.81 -5.32 6.44
CA GLY A 285 -0.84 -5.94 7.75
C GLY A 285 -2.19 -5.86 8.47
N GLY A 286 -3.19 -5.17 7.92
CA GLY A 286 -4.54 -5.12 8.46
C GLY A 286 -5.27 -6.46 8.39
N LEU A 287 -6.16 -6.67 9.36
CA LEU A 287 -7.10 -7.79 9.41
C LEU A 287 -8.48 -7.23 9.05
N TYR A 288 -8.92 -7.46 7.82
CA TYR A 288 -10.03 -6.71 7.19
C TYR A 288 -11.34 -6.78 8.01
N ARG A 289 -11.88 -5.60 8.35
CA ARG A 289 -13.06 -5.38 9.24
C ARG A 289 -12.90 -5.88 10.69
N GLN A 290 -11.68 -6.22 11.13
CA GLN A 290 -11.43 -6.74 12.49
C GLN A 290 -10.42 -5.88 13.26
N GLN A 291 -9.22 -5.65 12.72
CA GLN A 291 -8.13 -5.02 13.49
C GLN A 291 -7.16 -4.24 12.58
N GLU A 292 -6.90 -2.98 12.93
CA GLU A 292 -5.79 -2.17 12.40
C GLU A 292 -4.45 -2.73 12.95
N PRO A 293 -3.35 -2.75 12.19
CA PRO A 293 -2.02 -3.07 12.73
C PRO A 293 -1.60 -2.08 13.83
N ASP A 294 -0.93 -2.57 14.88
CA ASP A 294 -0.45 -1.74 16.02
C ASP A 294 0.51 -0.61 15.58
N VAL A 295 1.10 -0.73 14.39
CA VAL A 295 1.90 0.29 13.69
C VAL A 295 1.97 -0.07 12.20
N ASN A 296 1.81 0.91 11.31
CA ASN A 296 2.13 0.73 9.89
C ASN A 296 3.64 0.58 9.71
N MET A 297 4.09 -0.62 9.34
CA MET A 297 5.50 -0.97 9.16
C MET A 297 5.91 -1.10 7.69
N CYS A 298 5.08 -0.61 6.75
CA CYS A 298 5.47 -0.57 5.34
C CYS A 298 6.77 0.19 5.10
N LEU A 299 7.68 -0.46 4.38
CA LEU A 299 8.80 0.17 3.67
C LEU A 299 8.28 0.69 2.30
N PRO A 300 9.00 1.63 1.64
CA PRO A 300 8.60 2.12 0.32
C PRO A 300 8.58 1.00 -0.73
N PRO A 301 7.76 1.10 -1.80
CA PRO A 301 7.69 0.08 -2.84
C PRO A 301 9.05 -0.18 -3.49
N LEU A 302 9.19 -1.35 -4.09
CA LEU A 302 10.45 -1.99 -4.51
C LEU A 302 11.41 -2.41 -3.38
N SER A 303 11.12 -2.06 -2.12
CA SER A 303 11.79 -2.68 -0.97
C SER A 303 11.25 -4.08 -0.72
N TRP A 304 12.13 -5.03 -0.38
CA TRP A 304 11.71 -6.32 0.16
C TRP A 304 11.23 -6.18 1.60
N GLN A 305 10.08 -6.78 1.87
CA GLN A 305 9.42 -6.78 3.17
C GLN A 305 9.21 -8.23 3.64
N THR A 306 9.12 -8.44 4.95
CA THR A 306 8.85 -9.77 5.52
C THR A 306 7.54 -9.79 6.28
N TYR A 307 6.84 -10.92 6.20
CA TYR A 307 5.93 -11.36 7.25
C TYR A 307 6.46 -12.60 7.95
N ASP A 308 6.37 -12.55 9.27
CA ASP A 308 6.58 -13.67 10.17
C ASP A 308 5.25 -13.90 10.92
N ILE A 309 4.52 -14.95 10.55
CA ILE A 309 3.15 -15.22 10.99
C ILE A 309 3.10 -16.49 11.80
N GLN A 310 2.77 -16.38 13.09
CA GLN A 310 2.33 -17.52 13.90
C GLN A 310 0.79 -17.59 13.85
N PHE A 311 0.24 -18.74 13.51
CA PHE A 311 -1.20 -18.97 13.42
C PHE A 311 -1.61 -20.20 14.23
N THR A 312 -2.73 -20.09 14.93
CA THR A 312 -3.45 -21.19 15.59
C THR A 312 -4.86 -21.26 14.99
N ALA A 313 -5.24 -22.45 14.53
CA ALA A 313 -6.52 -22.67 13.85
C ALA A 313 -7.71 -22.52 14.82
N ALA A 314 -8.89 -22.24 14.25
CA ALA A 314 -10.14 -22.30 15.00
C ALA A 314 -10.41 -23.75 15.42
N GLN A 315 -10.94 -23.94 16.63
CA GLN A 315 -11.28 -25.26 17.17
C GLN A 315 -12.77 -25.54 16.99
N TRP A 316 -13.09 -26.82 16.80
CA TRP A 316 -14.43 -27.29 16.47
C TRP A 316 -14.72 -28.58 17.26
N ASN A 317 -15.96 -28.78 17.68
CA ASN A 317 -16.38 -30.04 18.31
C ASN A 317 -16.81 -31.09 17.26
N ALA A 318 -17.12 -32.31 17.72
CA ALA A 318 -17.56 -33.40 16.85
C ALA A 318 -18.91 -33.16 16.14
N ALA A 319 -19.70 -32.17 16.58
CA ALA A 319 -20.94 -31.74 15.92
C ALA A 319 -20.69 -30.66 14.84
N GLY A 320 -19.45 -30.21 14.65
CA GLY A 320 -19.09 -29.15 13.70
C GLY A 320 -19.32 -27.72 14.22
N GLU A 321 -19.50 -27.55 15.53
CA GLU A 321 -19.69 -26.23 16.16
C GLU A 321 -18.34 -25.63 16.57
N LYS A 322 -18.13 -24.33 16.33
CA LYS A 322 -16.89 -23.62 16.68
C LYS A 322 -16.76 -23.46 18.19
N THR A 323 -15.73 -24.05 18.79
CA THR A 323 -15.43 -23.98 20.23
C THR A 323 -14.37 -22.94 20.59
N ALA A 324 -13.49 -22.58 19.65
CA ALA A 324 -12.55 -21.48 19.81
C ALA A 324 -12.27 -20.77 18.48
N ASN A 325 -12.09 -19.46 18.52
CA ASN A 325 -11.67 -18.65 17.38
C ASN A 325 -10.19 -18.92 17.01
N ALA A 326 -9.87 -18.77 15.73
CA ALA A 326 -8.49 -18.76 15.28
C ALA A 326 -7.72 -17.58 15.89
N ARG A 327 -6.41 -17.70 16.03
CA ARG A 327 -5.54 -16.65 16.60
C ARG A 327 -4.28 -16.46 15.77
N LEU A 328 -3.74 -15.25 15.74
CA LEU A 328 -2.45 -15.00 15.09
C LEU A 328 -1.55 -13.98 15.81
N THR A 329 -0.26 -14.09 15.53
CA THR A 329 0.76 -13.06 15.78
C THR A 329 1.43 -12.78 14.45
N VAL A 330 1.56 -11.50 14.08
CA VAL A 330 2.26 -11.08 12.85
C VAL A 330 3.34 -10.08 13.22
N LEU A 331 4.57 -10.35 12.79
CA LEU A 331 5.61 -9.33 12.68
C LEU A 331 5.72 -8.92 11.23
N HIS A 332 5.83 -7.60 11.00
CA HIS A 332 6.06 -6.99 9.70
C HIS A 332 7.42 -6.32 9.75
N ASN A 333 8.35 -6.75 8.89
CA ASN A 333 9.73 -6.30 8.89
C ASN A 333 10.49 -6.56 10.23
N GLY A 334 9.99 -7.54 10.99
CA GLY A 334 10.45 -7.91 12.33
C GLY A 334 9.85 -7.11 13.51
N GLU A 335 9.02 -6.08 13.26
CA GLU A 335 8.25 -5.40 14.31
C GLU A 335 6.87 -6.07 14.46
N PRO A 336 6.47 -6.50 15.67
CA PRO A 336 5.15 -7.09 15.91
C PRO A 336 4.02 -6.06 15.72
N ILE A 337 3.20 -6.27 14.69
CA ILE A 337 2.03 -5.46 14.36
C ILE A 337 0.71 -6.08 14.88
N HIS A 338 0.72 -7.39 15.16
CA HIS A 338 -0.36 -8.12 15.85
C HIS A 338 0.24 -9.08 16.86
N ARG A 339 -0.32 -9.14 18.07
CA ARG A 339 0.14 -10.03 19.16
C ARG A 339 -1.00 -10.88 19.68
N ASN A 340 -1.00 -12.18 19.36
CA ASN A 340 -2.03 -13.15 19.76
C ASN A 340 -3.47 -12.63 19.56
N ARG A 341 -3.71 -11.94 18.44
CA ARG A 341 -5.01 -11.37 18.09
C ARG A 341 -5.97 -12.51 17.74
N GLU A 342 -7.20 -12.37 18.18
CA GLU A 342 -8.28 -13.32 17.92
C GLU A 342 -9.00 -12.93 16.63
N LEU A 343 -9.31 -13.92 15.80
CA LEU A 343 -10.02 -13.77 14.53
C LEU A 343 -11.47 -14.23 14.76
N SER A 344 -12.40 -13.29 14.87
CA SER A 344 -13.79 -13.59 15.25
C SER A 344 -14.59 -14.25 14.12
N ASN A 345 -14.16 -14.03 12.88
CA ASN A 345 -14.72 -14.59 11.66
C ASN A 345 -13.64 -14.59 10.54
N LYS A 346 -14.01 -15.04 9.34
CA LYS A 346 -13.28 -14.76 8.09
C LYS A 346 -13.01 -13.25 7.91
N THR A 347 -11.97 -12.90 7.18
CA THR A 347 -11.73 -11.53 6.71
C THR A 347 -12.19 -11.37 5.25
N GLY A 348 -12.24 -10.12 4.78
CA GLY A 348 -12.26 -9.76 3.35
C GLY A 348 -13.12 -10.65 2.43
N ALA A 349 -12.51 -11.09 1.34
CA ALA A 349 -13.08 -12.04 0.38
C ALA A 349 -12.91 -13.52 0.79
N GLY A 350 -12.50 -13.79 2.04
CA GLY A 350 -12.20 -15.14 2.53
C GLY A 350 -13.42 -16.07 2.52
N LYS A 351 -13.18 -17.37 2.50
CA LYS A 351 -14.24 -18.39 2.60
C LYS A 351 -14.91 -18.38 4.00
N PRO A 352 -16.21 -18.69 4.12
CA PRO A 352 -16.88 -18.83 5.42
C PRO A 352 -16.24 -19.95 6.24
N GLU A 353 -16.03 -19.75 7.54
CA GLU A 353 -15.34 -20.68 8.44
C GLU A 353 -15.94 -22.09 8.47
N GLY A 354 -15.11 -23.09 8.79
CA GLY A 354 -15.51 -24.49 8.95
C GLY A 354 -14.35 -25.33 9.50
N PRO A 355 -14.61 -26.57 9.93
CA PRO A 355 -13.62 -27.44 10.58
C PRO A 355 -12.53 -27.97 9.64
N GLU A 356 -12.74 -27.94 8.33
CA GLU A 356 -11.77 -28.42 7.36
C GLU A 356 -10.58 -27.45 7.24
N PRO A 357 -9.33 -27.91 7.42
CA PRO A 357 -8.16 -27.13 7.11
C PRO A 357 -8.07 -26.93 5.60
N LEU A 358 -7.64 -25.74 5.18
CA LEU A 358 -7.53 -25.35 3.78
C LEU A 358 -6.14 -24.77 3.49
N PRO A 359 -5.74 -24.65 2.21
CA PRO A 359 -4.46 -24.06 1.82
C PRO A 359 -4.25 -22.59 2.22
N ILE A 360 -2.99 -22.15 2.14
CA ILE A 360 -2.64 -20.73 2.07
C ILE A 360 -2.80 -20.26 0.63
N TYR A 361 -3.38 -19.08 0.41
CA TYR A 361 -3.49 -18.44 -0.91
C TYR A 361 -2.82 -17.06 -0.88
N LEU A 362 -1.93 -16.80 -1.84
CA LEU A 362 -1.32 -15.49 -2.07
C LEU A 362 -2.14 -14.76 -3.13
N GLN A 363 -2.95 -13.79 -2.72
CA GLN A 363 -4.00 -13.21 -3.57
C GLN A 363 -3.45 -12.46 -4.79
N ASP A 364 -3.90 -12.84 -5.99
CA ASP A 364 -3.86 -11.95 -7.15
C ASP A 364 -5.04 -10.96 -7.11
N HIS A 365 -4.73 -9.67 -7.22
CA HIS A 365 -5.69 -8.56 -7.35
C HIS A 365 -5.33 -7.66 -8.56
N GLY A 366 -4.71 -8.23 -9.60
CA GLY A 366 -4.26 -7.53 -10.80
C GLY A 366 -3.00 -6.68 -10.61
N ASN A 367 -2.25 -6.88 -9.52
CA ASN A 367 -1.02 -6.16 -9.22
C ASN A 367 0.19 -7.11 -9.23
N PRO A 368 1.34 -6.74 -9.83
CA PRO A 368 2.52 -7.59 -9.89
C PRO A 368 3.30 -7.61 -8.57
N VAL A 369 2.66 -8.04 -7.49
CA VAL A 369 3.32 -8.34 -6.21
C VAL A 369 4.13 -9.63 -6.36
N GLN A 370 5.38 -9.59 -5.93
CA GLN A 370 6.36 -10.67 -6.07
C GLN A 370 6.76 -11.20 -4.69
N PHE A 371 7.07 -12.50 -4.62
CA PHE A 371 7.40 -13.21 -3.41
C PHE A 371 8.68 -14.03 -3.55
N ARG A 372 9.36 -14.27 -2.43
CA ARG A 372 10.50 -15.21 -2.32
C ARG A 372 10.65 -15.71 -0.88
N ASN A 373 11.60 -16.61 -0.64
CA ASN A 373 11.98 -17.12 0.69
C ASN A 373 10.75 -17.44 1.56
N ILE A 374 9.94 -18.38 1.10
CA ILE A 374 8.70 -18.78 1.76
C ILE A 374 8.93 -20.14 2.41
N TRP A 375 8.72 -20.25 3.72
CA TRP A 375 8.84 -21.51 4.44
C TRP A 375 7.92 -21.57 5.66
N LEU A 376 7.46 -22.77 5.98
CA LEU A 376 6.46 -23.03 7.01
C LEU A 376 6.94 -24.14 7.97
N SER A 377 6.75 -23.95 9.27
CA SER A 377 6.96 -24.96 10.30
C SER A 377 5.64 -25.27 11.01
N VAL A 378 5.35 -26.55 11.18
CA VAL A 378 4.21 -27.04 12.00
C VAL A 378 4.53 -27.10 13.50
N ASP A 379 5.79 -26.89 13.90
CA ASP A 379 6.16 -26.60 15.28
C ASP A 379 6.44 -25.09 15.42
N PRO A 380 5.46 -24.29 15.89
CA PRO A 380 5.62 -22.85 16.07
C PRO A 380 6.51 -22.48 17.28
N VAL A 381 6.78 -23.41 18.21
CA VAL A 381 7.66 -23.16 19.37
C VAL A 381 9.12 -23.21 18.94
N MET A 382 9.47 -24.12 18.02
CA MET A 382 10.79 -24.26 17.44
C MET A 382 11.08 -23.27 16.30
N ALA A 383 10.05 -22.66 15.70
CA ALA A 383 10.17 -21.83 14.51
C ALA A 383 10.39 -20.33 14.76
N LEU A 384 10.26 -19.85 16.00
CA LEU A 384 10.64 -18.47 16.32
C LEU A 384 12.11 -18.24 15.92
N PRO A 385 12.43 -17.23 15.08
CA PRO A 385 13.80 -16.85 14.78
C PRO A 385 14.54 -16.64 16.10
N SER A 386 15.86 -16.88 16.11
CA SER A 386 16.70 -16.85 17.32
C SER A 386 16.94 -15.45 17.92
N GLN A 387 15.92 -14.58 17.88
CA GLN A 387 15.65 -13.37 18.65
C GLN A 387 15.55 -13.65 20.19
N ARG A 388 16.24 -14.67 20.71
CA ARG A 388 16.31 -15.02 22.15
C ARG A 388 16.95 -13.91 23.01
N CYS A 389 17.43 -12.82 22.42
CA CYS A 389 17.99 -11.66 23.11
C CYS A 389 17.24 -10.34 22.81
N ARG A 390 15.97 -10.22 23.24
CA ARG A 390 15.36 -8.93 23.68
C ARG A 390 14.02 -9.06 24.40
N LEU A 391 13.12 -9.94 23.95
CA LEU A 391 11.71 -9.93 24.40
C LEU A 391 11.47 -10.39 25.86
N LEU A 392 12.41 -11.11 26.50
CA LEU A 392 12.23 -11.64 27.86
C LEU A 392 12.55 -10.64 29.01
N ARG A 393 13.10 -9.45 28.73
CA ARG A 393 13.52 -8.51 29.81
C ARG A 393 12.42 -7.58 30.35
N TRP A 394 11.23 -7.52 29.74
CA TRP A 394 10.16 -6.62 30.18
C TRP A 394 9.12 -7.28 31.11
N GLY A 395 9.13 -8.61 31.27
CA GLY A 395 8.16 -9.34 32.11
C GLY A 395 8.49 -9.45 33.60
N LEU A 396 9.73 -9.12 34.02
CA LEU A 396 10.27 -9.47 35.35
C LEU A 396 10.51 -8.28 36.30
N LEU A 397 10.13 -7.06 35.93
CA LEU A 397 10.37 -5.83 36.72
C LEU A 397 9.09 -5.19 37.29
N ARG A 398 8.00 -5.96 37.45
CA ARG A 398 6.75 -5.52 38.11
C ARG A 398 6.24 -6.45 39.22
N ARG A 399 7.14 -7.21 39.87
CA ARG A 399 6.87 -7.92 41.12
C ARG A 399 8.07 -7.87 42.08
N ARG A 400 8.22 -6.75 42.76
CA ARG A 400 8.68 -6.59 44.15
C ARG A 400 8.36 -5.16 44.59
#